data_AF-A0A7W8VLD6-F1
#
_entry.id   AF-A0A7W8VLD6-F1
#
_cell.length_a   1.000
_cell.length_b   1.000
_cell.length_c   1.000
_cell.angle_alpha   90.00
_cell.angle_beta   90.00
_cell.angle_gamma   90.00
#
_symmetry.space_group_name_H-M   'P 1'
#
loop_
_entity.id
_entity.type
_entity.pdbx_description
1 polymer ?
#
loop_
_entity_poly.entity_id
_entity_poly.type
_entity_poly.pdbx_seq_one_letter_code
_entity_poly.pdbx_strand_id
1 'polypeptide(L)'
;MKKVLIFFGSKGYGQAKIRLYKSAVAYFDEIISYGEEDIEREFYISNIKIFQYQRGWGFWLWKPYFIFKTLDKLAPGDLCFYVDVTSVFVSSPEKLFNTCRQTNGILLFDNMNFRNDVWTKMDCFNLMGLTADKYLFGKQVNAAFQLYQKTENSSSFVKELLYYAQNFNILSDAPNITGNNLAEFKDHRHEQSILSLLAIKYNVTVIRSPWQYGNHPGEQIIDLRRDVNVVHYKLT
;
A
#
# COMPACT_ATOMS: atom_id res chain seq x y z
N MET A 1 18.34 -12.62 -9.65
CA MET A 1 17.36 -11.65 -9.17
C MET A 1 16.18 -12.44 -8.65
N LYS A 2 16.04 -12.47 -7.33
CA LYS A 2 14.95 -13.15 -6.63
C LYS A 2 13.68 -12.29 -6.70
N LYS A 3 12.53 -12.93 -6.90
CA LYS A 3 11.20 -12.33 -6.93
C LYS A 3 10.43 -12.83 -5.71
N VAL A 4 10.15 -11.94 -4.77
CA VAL A 4 9.42 -12.25 -3.54
C VAL A 4 8.04 -11.60 -3.58
N LEU A 5 7.00 -12.42 -3.47
CA LEU A 5 5.64 -11.96 -3.22
C LEU A 5 5.40 -11.93 -1.71
N ILE A 6 4.84 -10.83 -1.22
CA ILE A 6 4.34 -10.76 0.15
C ILE A 6 2.88 -10.33 0.17
N PHE A 7 2.13 -10.89 1.12
CA PHE A 7 0.76 -10.47 1.41
C PHE A 7 0.44 -10.70 2.88
N PHE A 8 -0.58 -10.03 3.38
CA PHE A 8 -1.05 -10.17 4.75
C PHE A 8 -2.51 -10.64 4.75
N GLY A 9 -2.86 -11.53 5.67
CA GLY A 9 -4.26 -11.82 5.93
C GLY A 9 -4.48 -12.16 7.39
N SER A 10 -5.41 -11.43 8.02
CA SER A 10 -5.89 -11.72 9.37
C SER A 10 -6.78 -12.97 9.40
N LYS A 11 -7.26 -13.32 10.59
CA LYS A 11 -8.22 -14.42 10.79
C LYS A 11 -9.43 -14.23 9.86
N GLY A 12 -9.72 -15.24 9.04
CA GLY A 12 -10.83 -15.23 8.06
C GLY A 12 -10.38 -15.20 6.60
N TYR A 13 -9.12 -14.82 6.31
CA TYR A 13 -8.61 -14.77 4.93
C TYR A 13 -8.01 -16.08 4.40
N GLY A 14 -8.19 -17.22 5.10
CA GLY A 14 -7.53 -18.48 4.74
C GLY A 14 -7.74 -18.93 3.29
N GLN A 15 -8.97 -18.87 2.78
CA GLN A 15 -9.25 -19.20 1.38
C GLN A 15 -8.65 -18.19 0.38
N ALA A 16 -8.58 -16.91 0.75
CA ALA A 16 -7.96 -15.87 -0.06
C ALA A 16 -6.44 -16.08 -0.15
N LYS A 17 -5.79 -16.38 0.98
CA LYS A 17 -4.36 -16.76 1.05
C LYS A 17 -4.06 -17.93 0.10
N ILE A 18 -4.88 -18.99 0.14
CA ILE A 18 -4.71 -20.17 -0.73
C ILE A 18 -4.86 -19.79 -2.21
N ARG A 19 -5.86 -18.99 -2.58
CA ARG A 19 -6.08 -18.58 -3.97
C ARG A 19 -4.93 -17.73 -4.51
N LEU A 20 -4.50 -16.72 -3.75
CA LEU A 20 -3.38 -15.87 -4.13
C LEU A 20 -2.11 -16.70 -4.30
N TYR A 21 -1.77 -17.55 -3.32
CA TYR A 21 -0.61 -18.44 -3.40
C TYR A 21 -0.64 -19.33 -4.65
N LYS A 22 -1.75 -20.04 -4.89
CA LYS A 22 -1.90 -20.93 -6.05
C LYS A 22 -1.74 -20.20 -7.38
N SER A 23 -2.26 -18.98 -7.48
CA SER A 23 -2.14 -18.17 -8.69
C SER A 23 -0.73 -17.59 -8.91
N ALA A 24 0.04 -17.42 -7.83
CA ALA A 24 1.34 -16.76 -7.86
C ALA A 24 2.53 -17.71 -7.96
N VAL A 25 2.41 -18.97 -7.50
CA VAL A 25 3.55 -19.90 -7.31
C VAL A 25 4.40 -20.12 -8.57
N ALA A 26 3.83 -19.94 -9.76
CA ALA A 26 4.56 -20.07 -11.03
C ALA A 26 5.45 -18.85 -11.38
N TYR A 27 5.32 -17.73 -10.67
CA TYR A 27 5.91 -16.44 -11.05
C TYR A 27 6.90 -15.86 -10.05
N PHE A 28 6.99 -16.43 -8.84
CA PHE A 28 7.82 -15.93 -7.75
C PHE A 28 8.72 -17.03 -7.20
N ASP A 29 9.94 -16.66 -6.80
CA ASP A 29 10.91 -17.57 -6.17
C ASP A 29 10.57 -17.82 -4.70
N GLU A 30 9.91 -16.86 -4.06
CA GLU A 30 9.44 -16.97 -2.67
C GLU A 30 8.09 -16.26 -2.51
N ILE A 31 7.21 -16.85 -1.70
CA ILE A 31 5.92 -16.28 -1.34
C ILE A 31 5.80 -16.28 0.19
N ILE A 32 5.65 -15.10 0.78
CA ILE A 32 5.52 -14.92 2.22
C ILE A 32 4.10 -14.49 2.56
N SER A 33 3.40 -15.33 3.31
CA SER A 33 2.06 -15.07 3.82
C SER A 33 2.14 -14.57 5.26
N TYR A 34 2.17 -13.26 5.46
CA TYR A 34 2.18 -12.68 6.80
C TYR A 34 0.80 -12.76 7.49
N GLY A 35 0.84 -12.79 8.82
CA GLY A 35 -0.27 -12.68 9.75
C GLY A 35 0.05 -11.75 10.92
N GLU A 36 -0.92 -11.61 11.83
CA GLU A 36 -0.80 -10.77 13.02
C GLU A 36 0.34 -11.26 13.94
N GLU A 37 0.55 -12.57 13.96
CA GLU A 37 1.58 -13.29 14.70
C GLU A 37 3.02 -12.98 14.23
N ASP A 38 3.19 -12.46 13.02
CA ASP A 38 4.51 -12.14 12.46
C ASP A 38 5.02 -10.74 12.84
N ILE A 39 4.17 -9.93 13.49
CA ILE A 39 4.58 -8.65 14.06
C ILE A 39 5.45 -8.91 15.29
N GLU A 40 6.67 -8.36 15.26
CA GLU A 40 7.57 -8.41 16.41
C GLU A 40 6.99 -7.67 17.61
N ARG A 41 7.20 -8.25 18.80
CA ARG A 41 6.65 -7.74 20.06
C ARG A 41 7.05 -6.30 20.31
N GLU A 42 8.29 -5.93 20.04
CA GLU A 42 8.83 -4.60 20.24
C GLU A 42 8.16 -3.57 19.31
N PHE A 43 7.90 -3.94 18.05
CA PHE A 43 7.18 -3.09 17.11
C PHE A 43 5.71 -2.92 17.50
N TYR A 44 5.06 -4.00 17.96
CA TYR A 44 3.70 -3.95 18.47
C TYR A 44 3.56 -3.04 19.68
N ILE A 45 4.44 -3.20 20.68
CA ILE A 45 4.41 -2.42 21.93
C ILE A 45 4.68 -0.93 21.65
N SER A 46 5.70 -0.61 20.84
CA SER A 46 6.02 0.78 20.48
C SER A 46 4.88 1.47 19.72
N ASN A 47 4.06 0.71 19.00
CA ASN A 47 2.92 1.21 18.23
C ASN A 47 1.56 0.80 18.83
N ILE A 48 1.49 0.50 20.12
CA ILE A 48 0.26 -0.01 20.76
C ILE A 48 -0.92 0.95 20.62
N LYS A 49 -0.65 2.26 20.59
CA LYS A 49 -1.66 3.30 20.37
C LYS A 49 -2.37 3.15 19.01
N ILE A 50 -1.69 2.59 18.03
CA ILE A 50 -2.22 2.29 16.69
C ILE A 50 -2.86 0.90 16.69
N PHE A 51 -2.13 -0.14 17.14
CA PHE A 51 -2.59 -1.54 17.06
C PHE A 51 -3.81 -1.87 17.91
N GLN A 52 -4.16 -1.06 18.91
CA GLN A 52 -5.42 -1.23 19.65
C GLN A 52 -6.68 -1.02 18.79
N TYR A 53 -6.56 -0.42 17.60
CA TYR A 53 -7.70 -0.15 16.70
C TYR A 53 -7.92 -1.29 15.71
N GLN A 54 -9.18 -1.73 15.59
CA GLN A 54 -9.57 -2.84 14.70
C GLN A 54 -9.61 -2.45 13.22
N ARG A 55 -9.81 -1.16 12.89
CA ARG A 55 -9.89 -0.69 11.49
C ARG A 55 -8.56 -1.01 10.79
N GLY A 56 -8.61 -1.91 9.81
CA GLY A 56 -7.42 -2.35 9.08
C GLY A 56 -6.35 -3.06 9.91
N TRP A 57 -6.70 -3.49 11.13
CA TRP A 57 -5.78 -3.97 12.17
C TRP A 57 -4.61 -3.01 12.40
N GLY A 58 -4.83 -1.95 13.19
CA GLY A 58 -3.86 -0.89 13.38
C GLY A 58 -3.69 -0.02 12.13
N PHE A 59 -4.79 0.31 11.44
CA PHE A 59 -4.82 1.24 10.31
C PHE A 59 -3.84 0.88 9.19
N TRP A 60 -3.64 -0.42 8.95
CA TRP A 60 -2.70 -0.95 7.96
C TRP A 60 -1.21 -0.61 8.21
N LEU A 61 -0.81 -0.21 9.43
CA LEU A 61 0.59 0.04 9.80
C LEU A 61 1.52 -1.15 9.51
N TRP A 62 1.00 -2.37 9.66
CA TRP A 62 1.73 -3.60 9.37
C TRP A 62 2.22 -3.68 7.92
N LYS A 63 1.56 -3.01 6.96
CA LYS A 63 1.90 -3.09 5.54
C LYS A 63 3.30 -2.51 5.25
N PRO A 64 3.58 -1.22 5.54
CA PRO A 64 4.93 -0.70 5.37
C PRO A 64 5.96 -1.39 6.26
N TYR A 65 5.57 -1.91 7.43
CA TYR A 65 6.46 -2.69 8.29
C TYR A 65 6.95 -3.98 7.60
N PHE A 66 6.02 -4.79 7.07
CA PHE A 66 6.39 -6.04 6.39
C PHE A 66 7.12 -5.78 5.08
N ILE A 67 6.72 -4.78 4.29
CA ILE A 67 7.46 -4.40 3.07
C ILE A 67 8.91 -4.02 3.44
N PHE A 68 9.10 -3.21 4.48
CA PHE A 68 10.44 -2.81 4.96
C PHE A 68 11.26 -4.02 5.40
N LYS A 69 10.69 -4.88 6.25
CA LYS A 69 11.35 -6.08 6.78
C LYS A 69 11.71 -7.08 5.68
N THR A 70 10.87 -7.23 4.66
CA THR A 70 11.19 -8.06 3.49
C THR A 70 12.33 -7.44 2.69
N LEU A 71 12.24 -6.14 2.35
CA LEU A 71 13.31 -5.45 1.62
C LEU A 71 14.64 -5.51 2.35
N ASP A 72 14.68 -5.43 3.67
CA ASP A 72 15.92 -5.49 4.45
C ASP A 72 16.68 -6.82 4.30
N LYS A 73 15.95 -7.91 4.06
CA LYS A 73 16.51 -9.26 3.86
C LYS A 73 16.91 -9.57 2.42
N LEU A 74 16.50 -8.73 1.47
CA LEU A 74 16.76 -8.95 0.04
C LEU A 74 18.17 -8.47 -0.36
N ALA A 75 18.76 -9.15 -1.34
CA ALA A 75 20.00 -8.69 -1.96
C ALA A 75 19.71 -7.52 -2.91
N PRO A 76 20.68 -6.60 -3.14
CA PRO A 76 20.54 -5.55 -4.14
C PRO A 76 20.08 -6.10 -5.50
N GLY A 77 19.05 -5.48 -6.06
CA GLY A 77 18.46 -5.86 -7.34
C GLY A 77 17.28 -6.83 -7.27
N ASP A 78 17.06 -7.54 -6.15
CA ASP A 78 15.90 -8.41 -5.94
C ASP A 78 14.58 -7.63 -5.86
N LEU A 79 13.44 -8.29 -6.02
CA LEU A 79 12.12 -7.66 -6.05
C LEU A 79 11.25 -8.10 -4.88
N CYS A 80 10.55 -7.15 -4.28
CA CYS A 80 9.47 -7.34 -3.32
C CYS A 80 8.16 -6.80 -3.92
N PHE A 81 7.20 -7.67 -4.18
CA PHE A 81 5.87 -7.30 -4.62
C PHE A 81 4.87 -7.53 -3.47
N TYR A 82 4.32 -6.44 -2.92
CA TYR A 82 3.16 -6.52 -2.03
C TYR A 82 1.86 -6.57 -2.84
N VAL A 83 0.97 -7.49 -2.47
CA VAL A 83 -0.38 -7.62 -3.06
C VAL A 83 -1.40 -7.87 -1.95
N ASP A 84 -2.53 -7.17 -1.97
CA ASP A 84 -3.66 -7.44 -1.08
C ASP A 84 -4.16 -8.89 -1.29
N VAL A 85 -4.36 -9.62 -0.19
CA VAL A 85 -4.63 -11.06 -0.17
C VAL A 85 -5.90 -11.50 -0.93
N THR A 86 -6.81 -10.57 -1.21
CA THR A 86 -8.04 -10.82 -1.98
C THR A 86 -7.83 -10.85 -3.50
N SER A 87 -6.59 -10.64 -3.95
CA SER A 87 -6.21 -10.65 -5.37
C SER A 87 -5.79 -12.03 -5.87
N VAL A 88 -5.83 -12.21 -7.20
CA VAL A 88 -5.32 -13.41 -7.89
C VAL A 88 -4.60 -13.00 -9.18
N PHE A 89 -3.48 -13.66 -9.48
CA PHE A 89 -2.78 -13.52 -10.76
C PHE A 89 -3.49 -14.32 -11.86
N VAL A 90 -3.88 -13.66 -12.96
CA VAL A 90 -4.43 -14.36 -14.14
C VAL A 90 -3.44 -14.43 -15.30
N SER A 91 -2.31 -13.74 -15.19
CA SER A 91 -1.22 -13.70 -16.16
C SER A 91 0.12 -13.52 -15.44
N SER A 92 1.22 -13.64 -16.18
CA SER A 92 2.56 -13.40 -15.65
C SER A 92 2.80 -11.90 -15.37
N PRO A 93 3.25 -11.51 -14.16
CA PRO A 93 3.58 -10.14 -13.81
C PRO A 93 4.94 -9.66 -14.37
N GLU A 94 5.61 -10.41 -15.26
CA GLU A 94 6.98 -10.11 -15.72
C GLU A 94 7.14 -8.70 -16.29
N LYS A 95 6.12 -8.18 -16.98
CA LYS A 95 6.12 -6.81 -17.51
C LYS A 95 6.25 -5.78 -16.40
N LEU A 96 5.58 -5.99 -15.25
CA LEU A 96 5.65 -5.10 -14.11
C LEU A 96 7.06 -5.09 -13.50
N PHE A 97 7.70 -6.26 -13.41
CA PHE A 97 9.07 -6.38 -12.94
C PHE A 97 10.04 -5.62 -13.85
N ASN A 98 9.89 -5.76 -15.17
CA ASN A 98 10.69 -5.03 -16.14
C ASN A 98 10.51 -3.52 -16.01
N THR A 99 9.26 -3.04 -15.90
CA THR A 99 8.96 -1.62 -15.72
C THR A 99 9.56 -1.08 -14.42
N CYS A 100 9.42 -1.79 -13.30
CA CYS A 100 9.97 -1.35 -12.01
C CYS A 100 11.50 -1.12 -12.07
N ARG A 101 12.23 -2.00 -12.78
CA ARG A 101 13.68 -1.82 -12.99
C ARG A 101 14.01 -0.60 -13.84
N GLN A 102 13.16 -0.27 -14.81
CA GLN A 102 13.32 0.89 -15.68
C GLN A 102 12.91 2.20 -15.00
N THR A 103 12.21 2.13 -13.85
CA THR A 103 11.65 3.29 -13.13
C THR A 103 12.26 3.47 -11.74
N ASN A 104 13.57 3.31 -11.62
CA ASN A 104 14.34 3.52 -10.38
C ASN A 104 13.92 2.64 -9.19
N GLY A 105 13.36 1.45 -9.47
CA GLY A 105 13.11 0.42 -8.46
C GLY A 105 11.89 0.66 -7.57
N ILE A 106 11.01 1.59 -7.93
CA ILE A 106 9.71 1.78 -7.28
C ILE A 106 8.65 1.87 -8.38
N LEU A 107 7.63 1.02 -8.30
CA LEU A 107 6.50 1.04 -9.21
C LEU A 107 5.20 1.00 -8.41
N LEU A 108 4.41 2.06 -8.58
CA LEU A 108 3.10 2.22 -7.96
C LEU A 108 2.02 2.30 -9.05
N PHE A 109 0.77 2.27 -8.62
CA PHE A 109 -0.37 2.11 -9.51
C PHE A 109 -1.39 3.21 -9.31
N ASP A 110 -2.03 3.65 -10.38
CA ASP A 110 -3.08 4.64 -10.30
C ASP A 110 -4.27 4.12 -9.47
N ASN A 111 -4.99 5.06 -8.85
CA ASN A 111 -6.23 4.79 -8.15
C ASN A 111 -7.37 5.57 -8.82
N MET A 112 -7.49 5.43 -10.14
CA MET A 112 -8.50 6.09 -10.95
C MET A 112 -8.55 7.62 -10.69
N ASN A 113 -9.70 8.14 -10.26
CA ASN A 113 -9.97 9.56 -10.03
C ASN A 113 -9.96 9.95 -8.53
N PHE A 114 -9.38 9.11 -7.66
CA PHE A 114 -9.29 9.42 -6.23
C PHE A 114 -8.26 10.53 -6.02
N ARG A 115 -8.69 11.64 -5.41
CA ARG A 115 -7.83 12.80 -5.11
C ARG A 115 -7.48 12.90 -3.62
N ASN A 116 -6.34 13.49 -3.32
CA ASN A 116 -5.85 13.63 -1.94
C ASN A 116 -6.77 14.54 -1.10
N ASP A 117 -7.28 15.64 -1.63
CA ASP A 117 -8.15 16.59 -0.93
C ASP A 117 -9.47 15.96 -0.43
N VAL A 118 -9.92 14.90 -1.10
CA VAL A 118 -11.11 14.13 -0.74
C VAL A 118 -10.80 13.02 0.27
N TRP A 119 -9.62 12.42 0.19
CA TRP A 119 -9.31 11.13 0.80
C TRP A 119 -8.13 11.15 1.80
N THR A 120 -7.61 12.33 2.10
CA THR A 120 -6.48 12.54 3.02
C THR A 120 -6.84 13.64 4.01
N LYS A 121 -6.66 13.36 5.31
CA LYS A 121 -6.96 14.32 6.37
C LYS A 121 -5.87 15.38 6.48
N MET A 122 -6.22 16.55 7.03
CA MET A 122 -5.33 17.71 7.12
C MET A 122 -4.02 17.42 7.86
N ASP A 123 -4.07 16.70 8.98
CA ASP A 123 -2.87 16.34 9.74
C ASP A 123 -1.85 15.55 8.92
N CYS A 124 -2.31 14.74 7.96
CA CYS A 124 -1.42 13.99 7.08
C CYS A 124 -0.59 14.95 6.20
N PHE A 125 -1.20 16.00 5.65
CA PHE A 125 -0.48 17.02 4.88
C PHE A 125 0.45 17.86 5.78
N ASN A 126 -0.10 18.41 6.86
CA ASN A 126 0.61 19.38 7.70
C ASN A 126 1.78 18.75 8.46
N LEU A 127 1.59 17.58 9.07
CA LEU A 127 2.64 16.92 9.84
C LEU A 127 3.72 16.28 8.95
N MET A 128 3.44 16.04 7.67
CA MET A 128 4.45 15.65 6.67
C MET A 128 5.13 16.86 6.00
N GLY A 129 4.64 18.08 6.22
CA GLY A 129 5.12 19.30 5.55
C GLY A 129 4.81 19.34 4.05
N LEU A 130 3.74 18.67 3.60
CA LEU A 130 3.38 18.49 2.19
C LEU A 130 2.08 19.22 1.85
N THR A 131 2.10 20.55 1.94
CA THR A 131 0.90 21.41 1.86
C THR A 131 0.75 22.18 0.55
N ALA A 132 1.70 22.06 -0.38
CA ALA A 132 1.56 22.67 -1.71
C ALA A 132 0.45 22.02 -2.54
N ASP A 133 -0.14 22.75 -3.48
CA ASP A 133 -1.27 22.30 -4.31
C ASP A 133 -1.07 20.95 -5.00
N LYS A 134 0.16 20.66 -5.46
CA LYS A 134 0.47 19.36 -6.07
C LYS A 134 0.23 18.16 -5.14
N TYR A 135 0.34 18.38 -3.82
CA TYR A 135 0.06 17.39 -2.79
C TYR A 135 -1.43 17.40 -2.44
N LEU A 136 -2.00 18.57 -2.15
CA LEU A 136 -3.39 18.72 -1.75
C LEU A 136 -4.36 18.19 -2.82
N PHE A 137 -4.15 18.55 -4.09
CA PHE A 137 -5.00 18.18 -5.21
C PHE A 137 -4.40 17.06 -6.08
N GLY A 138 -3.35 16.41 -5.58
CA GLY A 138 -2.73 15.26 -6.23
C GLY A 138 -3.64 14.05 -6.27
N LYS A 139 -3.28 13.06 -7.10
CA LYS A 139 -3.99 11.79 -7.18
C LYS A 139 -3.51 10.83 -6.10
N GLN A 140 -4.44 10.02 -5.60
CA GLN A 140 -4.13 8.85 -4.80
C GLN A 140 -3.52 7.76 -5.68
N VAL A 141 -2.55 7.02 -5.12
CA VAL A 141 -2.12 5.74 -5.68
C VAL A 141 -2.89 4.60 -5.04
N ASN A 142 -2.93 3.46 -5.71
CA ASN A 142 -3.58 2.26 -5.22
C ASN A 142 -2.61 1.49 -4.31
N ALA A 143 -2.87 1.47 -3.00
CA ALA A 143 -2.01 0.80 -2.03
C ALA A 143 -2.22 -0.73 -1.93
N ALA A 144 -3.15 -1.30 -2.71
CA ALA A 144 -3.36 -2.75 -2.78
C ALA A 144 -2.22 -3.48 -3.49
N PHE A 145 -1.43 -2.75 -4.30
CA PHE A 145 -0.32 -3.29 -5.07
C PHE A 145 0.88 -2.35 -4.93
N GLN A 146 2.03 -2.87 -4.54
CA GLN A 146 3.25 -2.06 -4.43
C GLN A 146 4.47 -2.91 -4.81
N LEU A 147 5.24 -2.46 -5.79
CA LEU A 147 6.40 -3.20 -6.29
C LEU A 147 7.69 -2.41 -6.09
N TYR A 148 8.65 -3.05 -5.45
CA TYR A 148 9.94 -2.46 -5.10
C TYR A 148 11.08 -3.36 -5.56
N GLN A 149 12.05 -2.80 -6.26
CA GLN A 149 13.35 -3.41 -6.44
C GLN A 149 14.26 -2.97 -5.30
N LYS A 150 14.94 -3.90 -4.63
CA LYS A 150 15.88 -3.60 -3.54
C LYS A 150 17.02 -2.71 -4.06
N THR A 151 16.95 -1.45 -3.66
CA THR A 151 17.94 -0.38 -3.90
C THR A 151 17.99 0.49 -2.65
N GLU A 152 18.99 1.39 -2.56
CA GLU A 152 19.02 2.41 -1.50
C GLU A 152 17.80 3.33 -1.57
N ASN A 153 17.38 3.69 -2.78
CA ASN A 153 16.22 4.54 -3.04
C ASN A 153 14.92 3.92 -2.54
N SER A 154 14.61 2.69 -2.96
CA SER A 154 13.38 1.99 -2.53
C SER A 154 13.38 1.70 -1.03
N SER A 155 14.54 1.33 -0.46
CA SER A 155 14.66 1.09 0.98
C SER A 155 14.40 2.38 1.79
N SER A 156 14.95 3.51 1.34
CA SER A 156 14.72 4.82 1.99
C SER A 156 13.27 5.27 1.87
N PHE A 157 12.66 5.09 0.69
CA PHE A 157 11.25 5.40 0.46
C PHE A 157 10.32 4.63 1.42
N VAL A 158 10.49 3.30 1.50
CA VAL A 158 9.65 2.47 2.38
C VAL A 158 9.94 2.75 3.86
N LYS A 159 11.18 3.06 4.22
CA LYS A 159 11.54 3.47 5.58
C LYS A 159 10.84 4.78 5.98
N GLU A 160 10.77 5.76 5.08
CA GLU A 160 10.05 7.01 5.32
C GLU A 160 8.53 6.81 5.37
N LEU A 161 7.98 5.93 4.52
CA LEU A 161 6.57 5.51 4.59
C LEU A 161 6.24 4.90 5.97
N LEU A 162 7.09 3.98 6.45
CA LEU A 162 6.95 3.37 7.77
C LEU A 162 7.09 4.42 8.89
N TYR A 163 8.01 5.37 8.78
CA TYR A 163 8.19 6.43 9.76
C TYR A 163 6.91 7.26 9.93
N TYR A 164 6.32 7.75 8.84
CA TYR A 164 5.08 8.52 8.93
C TYR A 164 3.87 7.67 9.34
N ALA A 165 3.81 6.40 8.93
CA ALA A 165 2.74 5.49 9.34
C ALA A 165 2.74 5.24 10.87
N GLN A 166 3.90 5.29 11.54
CA GLN A 166 3.96 5.16 13.00
C GLN A 166 3.49 6.42 13.76
N ASN A 167 3.26 7.54 13.08
CA ASN A 167 2.68 8.73 13.70
C ASN A 167 1.15 8.59 13.79
N PHE A 168 0.65 8.42 15.01
CA PHE A 168 -0.78 8.25 15.28
C PHE A 168 -1.65 9.37 14.71
N ASN A 169 -1.21 10.63 14.77
CA ASN A 169 -1.98 11.77 14.26
C ASN A 169 -1.94 11.83 12.73
N ILE A 170 -0.96 11.23 12.07
CA ILE A 170 -0.93 11.11 10.61
C ILE A 170 -1.82 9.96 10.17
N LEU A 171 -1.64 8.76 10.76
CA LEU A 171 -2.21 7.52 10.24
C LEU A 171 -3.68 7.31 10.62
N SER A 172 -4.09 7.68 11.83
CA SER A 172 -5.40 7.27 12.40
C SER A 172 -6.56 8.19 12.02
N ASP A 173 -7.77 7.79 12.41
CA ASP A 173 -8.99 8.62 12.36
C ASP A 173 -9.10 9.66 13.48
N ALA A 174 -8.07 9.85 14.31
CA ALA A 174 -8.10 10.86 15.36
C ALA A 174 -8.39 12.25 14.76
N PRO A 175 -9.17 13.11 15.47
CA PRO A 175 -9.41 14.47 15.06
C PRO A 175 -8.10 15.21 14.76
N ASN A 176 -8.11 16.05 13.73
CA ASN A 176 -6.93 16.81 13.38
C ASN A 176 -6.50 17.73 14.52
N ILE A 177 -5.19 17.81 14.77
CA ILE A 177 -4.58 18.75 15.71
C ILE A 177 -3.96 19.98 15.03
N THR A 178 -3.85 19.96 13.70
CA THR A 178 -3.20 21.03 12.93
C THR A 178 -4.17 21.93 12.16
N GLY A 179 -5.47 21.69 12.24
CA GLY A 179 -6.50 22.48 11.59
C GLY A 179 -7.64 21.66 10.98
N ASN A 180 -8.53 22.34 10.27
CA ASN A 180 -9.69 21.69 9.66
C ASN A 180 -9.31 20.98 8.37
N ASN A 181 -10.06 19.92 8.05
CA ASN A 181 -9.98 19.29 6.74
C ASN A 181 -10.36 20.26 5.61
N LEU A 182 -9.91 19.95 4.40
CA LEU A 182 -10.37 20.64 3.19
C LEU A 182 -11.87 20.41 2.98
N ALA A 183 -12.52 21.34 2.27
CA ALA A 183 -13.98 21.33 2.08
C ALA A 183 -14.51 20.02 1.46
N GLU A 184 -13.72 19.40 0.57
CA GLU A 184 -14.10 18.18 -0.16
C GLU A 184 -13.79 16.88 0.60
N PHE A 185 -13.20 16.96 1.80
CA PHE A 185 -12.77 15.80 2.56
C PHE A 185 -13.95 14.90 2.95
N LYS A 186 -13.81 13.60 2.71
CA LYS A 186 -14.83 12.57 2.99
C LYS A 186 -14.39 11.55 4.02
N ASP A 187 -13.16 11.04 3.89
CA ASP A 187 -12.62 9.99 4.76
C ASP A 187 -11.09 9.99 4.65
N HIS A 188 -10.40 9.39 5.61
CA HIS A 188 -8.96 9.21 5.55
C HIS A 188 -8.59 7.83 4.99
N ARG A 189 -7.69 7.77 4.01
CA ARG A 189 -7.18 6.51 3.45
C ARG A 189 -5.89 6.01 4.11
N HIS A 190 -5.55 6.53 5.29
CA HIS A 190 -4.50 5.97 6.18
C HIS A 190 -3.15 5.84 5.47
N GLU A 191 -2.53 4.66 5.47
CA GLU A 191 -1.21 4.43 4.86
C GLU A 191 -1.18 4.75 3.36
N GLN A 192 -2.30 4.56 2.65
CA GLN A 192 -2.44 4.93 1.24
C GLN A 192 -2.31 6.44 1.03
N SER A 193 -2.78 7.27 1.97
CA SER A 193 -2.60 8.72 1.89
C SER A 193 -1.11 9.08 1.99
N ILE A 194 -0.40 8.50 2.96
CA ILE A 194 1.04 8.70 3.14
C ILE A 194 1.80 8.25 1.89
N LEU A 195 1.49 7.06 1.36
CA LEU A 195 2.09 6.52 0.14
C LEU A 195 1.87 7.45 -1.05
N SER A 196 0.66 7.99 -1.22
CA SER A 196 0.32 8.90 -2.33
C SER A 196 1.11 10.21 -2.24
N LEU A 197 1.25 10.77 -1.04
CA LEU A 197 2.02 11.99 -0.82
C LEU A 197 3.52 11.78 -1.07
N LEU A 198 4.08 10.65 -0.61
CA LEU A 198 5.47 10.30 -0.88
C LEU A 198 5.71 10.02 -2.38
N ALA A 199 4.75 9.39 -3.06
CA ALA A 199 4.84 9.17 -4.51
C ALA A 199 4.96 10.49 -5.27
N ILE A 200 4.18 11.51 -4.89
CA ILE A 200 4.27 12.87 -5.47
C ILE A 200 5.58 13.55 -5.07
N LYS A 201 6.01 13.41 -3.80
CA LYS A 201 7.26 14.01 -3.29
C LYS A 201 8.48 13.54 -4.06
N TYR A 202 8.55 12.24 -4.36
CA TYR A 202 9.69 11.61 -5.02
C TYR A 202 9.51 11.41 -6.53
N ASN A 203 8.42 11.93 -7.12
CA ASN A 203 8.10 11.76 -8.53
C ASN A 203 8.15 10.28 -8.96
N VAL A 204 7.57 9.40 -8.15
CA VAL A 204 7.55 7.96 -8.39
C VAL A 204 6.72 7.65 -9.63
N THR A 205 7.19 6.71 -10.45
CA THR A 205 6.41 6.25 -11.60
C THR A 205 5.14 5.55 -11.14
N VAL A 206 4.01 6.10 -11.57
CA VAL A 206 2.67 5.53 -11.37
C VAL A 206 2.16 5.08 -12.72
N ILE A 207 1.88 3.79 -12.87
CA ILE A 207 1.27 3.23 -14.08
C ILE A 207 -0.19 2.84 -13.83
N ARG A 208 -0.90 2.50 -14.88
CA ARG A 208 -2.26 1.98 -14.79
C ARG A 208 -2.33 0.77 -13.87
N SER A 209 -3.34 0.72 -13.00
CA SER A 209 -3.57 -0.43 -12.13
C SER A 209 -3.67 -1.74 -12.93
N PRO A 210 -2.98 -2.82 -12.51
CA PRO A 210 -3.05 -4.14 -13.14
C PRO A 210 -4.35 -4.88 -12.79
N TRP A 211 -5.25 -4.21 -12.08
CA TRP A 211 -6.55 -4.74 -11.74
C TRP A 211 -7.47 -4.83 -12.97
N GLN A 212 -8.38 -5.82 -12.98
CA GLN A 212 -9.27 -6.09 -14.12
C GLN A 212 -10.10 -4.89 -14.61
N TYR A 213 -10.40 -3.90 -13.75
CA TYR A 213 -11.11 -2.68 -14.13
C TYR A 213 -10.18 -1.50 -14.46
N GLY A 214 -8.86 -1.68 -14.45
CA GLY A 214 -7.92 -0.66 -14.91
C GLY A 214 -8.17 -0.23 -16.37
N ASN A 215 -8.84 -1.07 -17.17
CA ASN A 215 -9.26 -0.76 -18.54
C ASN A 215 -10.61 -0.01 -18.64
N HIS A 216 -11.35 0.18 -17.54
CA HIS A 216 -12.72 0.73 -17.54
C HIS A 216 -12.85 1.96 -16.60
N PRO A 217 -12.25 3.11 -16.94
CA PRO A 217 -12.19 4.30 -16.06
C PRO A 217 -13.52 5.04 -15.81
N GLY A 218 -14.68 4.43 -16.12
CA GLY A 218 -16.00 5.09 -16.05
C GLY A 218 -17.11 4.29 -15.35
N GLU A 219 -16.87 3.05 -14.94
CA GLU A 219 -17.87 2.31 -14.15
C GLU A 219 -17.72 2.70 -12.67
N GLN A 220 -18.80 3.19 -12.05
CA GLN A 220 -18.86 3.46 -10.62
C GLN A 220 -18.57 2.17 -9.86
N ILE A 221 -17.32 1.97 -9.49
CA ILE A 221 -16.95 0.94 -8.53
C ILE A 221 -17.40 1.48 -7.18
N ILE A 222 -18.58 1.01 -6.76
CA ILE A 222 -19.06 1.07 -5.38
C ILE A 222 -17.88 0.72 -4.47
N ASP A 223 -17.67 1.48 -3.39
CA ASP A 223 -16.59 1.25 -2.42
C ASP A 223 -16.74 -0.16 -1.82
N LEU A 224 -16.17 -1.16 -2.49
CA LEU A 224 -16.26 -2.59 -2.16
C LEU A 224 -15.60 -2.93 -0.82
N ARG A 225 -15.00 -1.95 -0.12
CA ARG A 225 -14.57 -2.11 1.27
C ARG A 225 -15.76 -2.17 2.24
N ARG A 226 -16.99 -1.87 1.80
CA ARG A 226 -18.21 -1.90 2.64
C ARG A 226 -19.03 -3.18 2.57
N ASP A 227 -18.83 -4.04 1.58
CA ASP A 227 -19.56 -5.30 1.47
C ASP A 227 -18.67 -6.50 1.78
N VAL A 228 -19.04 -7.22 2.84
CA VAL A 228 -18.36 -8.42 3.38
C VAL A 228 -18.53 -9.65 2.45
N ASN A 229 -18.93 -9.45 1.20
CA ASN A 229 -18.99 -10.49 0.19
C ASN A 229 -17.74 -10.39 -0.68
N VAL A 230 -16.81 -11.31 -0.43
CA VAL A 230 -15.46 -11.39 -1.02
C VAL A 230 -15.47 -11.13 -2.52
N VAL A 231 -15.21 -9.88 -2.92
CA VAL A 231 -14.95 -9.56 -4.32
C VAL A 231 -13.55 -10.04 -4.66
N HIS A 232 -13.47 -11.00 -5.58
CA HIS A 232 -12.21 -11.51 -6.12
C HIS A 232 -11.66 -10.53 -7.17
N TYR A 233 -10.44 -10.05 -6.93
CA TYR A 233 -9.77 -9.12 -7.84
C TYR A 233 -8.83 -9.87 -8.78
N LYS A 234 -9.09 -9.84 -10.11
CA LYS A 234 -8.17 -10.41 -11.10
C LYS A 234 -7.07 -9.41 -11.46
N LEU A 235 -5.82 -9.86 -11.46
CA LEU A 235 -4.63 -9.13 -11.93
C LEU A 235 -4.30 -9.57 -13.36
N THR A 236 -4.47 -8.67 -14.33
CA THR A 236 -4.26 -8.92 -15.77
C THR A 236 -2.93 -8.42 -16.27
#